data_AF-A0AAW5EK69-F1
#
_entry.id   AF-A0AAW5EK69-F1
#
_cell.length_a   1.000
_cell.length_b   1.000
_cell.length_c   1.000
_cell.angle_alpha   90.00
_cell.angle_beta   90.00
_cell.angle_gamma   90.00
#
_symmetry.space_group_name_H-M   'P 1'
#
loop_
_entity.id
_entity.type
_entity.pdbx_description
1 polymer ?
#
loop_
_entity_poly.entity_id
_entity_poly.type
_entity_poly.pdbx_seq_one_letter_code
_entity_poly.pdbx_strand_id
1 'polypeptide(L)'
;IKLFERCGLLNIGSNSTFMQNVLSSVKNYDLKAKILNAKELQENYNICVSDEFFGVLETDTGFVYSDLSVKSAINAACKLGAHTLCDEIVRICKENGVYKIQTQNSSIQAKQILISAG
;
A
#
# COMPACT_ATOMS: atom_id res chain seq x y z
N ILE A 1 17.13 6.36 4.89
CA ILE A 1 15.75 6.41 5.46
C ILE A 1 15.17 5.02 5.25
N LYS A 2 14.64 4.37 6.31
CA LYS A 2 14.02 3.05 6.19
C LYS A 2 12.53 3.24 5.88
N LEU A 3 12.09 2.89 4.67
CA LEU A 3 10.70 3.04 4.23
C LEU A 3 9.93 1.71 4.21
N PHE A 4 10.65 0.60 4.18
CA PHE A 4 10.10 -0.76 4.13
C PHE A 4 10.78 -1.63 5.20
N GLU A 5 9.98 -2.40 5.92
CA GLU A 5 10.43 -3.43 6.84
C GLU A 5 10.13 -4.80 6.24
N ARG A 6 11.18 -5.61 6.03
CA ARG A 6 11.03 -6.96 5.48
C ARG A 6 10.89 -7.98 6.61
N CYS A 7 9.75 -7.94 7.29
CA CYS A 7 9.44 -8.84 8.40
C CYS A 7 8.69 -10.11 7.98
N GLY A 8 8.33 -10.22 6.70
CA GLY A 8 7.41 -11.21 6.17
C GLY A 8 5.95 -10.91 6.49
N LEU A 9 5.06 -11.64 5.83
CA LEU A 9 3.62 -11.63 6.04
C LEU A 9 3.15 -13.07 6.21
N LEU A 10 2.38 -13.33 7.26
CA LEU A 10 1.77 -14.62 7.53
C LEU A 10 0.25 -14.48 7.44
N ASN A 11 -0.32 -14.98 6.35
CA ASN A 11 -1.77 -15.10 6.20
C ASN A 11 -2.22 -16.40 6.85
N ILE A 12 -3.25 -16.37 7.71
CA ILE A 12 -3.78 -17.55 8.39
C ILE A 12 -5.28 -17.64 8.17
N GLY A 13 -5.76 -18.82 7.80
CA GLY A 13 -7.18 -19.08 7.64
C GLY A 13 -7.48 -20.53 7.35
N SER A 14 -8.76 -20.89 7.46
CA SER A 14 -9.28 -22.14 6.89
C SER A 14 -9.45 -22.00 5.37
N ASN A 15 -10.07 -22.99 4.74
CA ASN A 15 -10.31 -23.01 3.29
C ASN A 15 -11.33 -21.93 2.81
N SER A 16 -10.93 -20.67 2.87
CA SER A 16 -11.70 -19.50 2.47
C SER A 16 -11.29 -18.98 1.10
N THR A 17 -12.16 -18.21 0.44
CA THR A 17 -11.85 -17.54 -0.83
C THR A 17 -10.58 -16.69 -0.75
N PHE A 18 -10.36 -16.01 0.37
CA PHE A 18 -9.14 -15.22 0.58
C PHE A 18 -7.88 -16.11 0.54
N MET A 19 -7.86 -17.20 1.29
CA MET A 19 -6.71 -18.12 1.33
C MET A 19 -6.48 -18.81 -0.02
N GLN A 20 -7.55 -19.15 -0.75
CA GLN A 20 -7.45 -19.69 -2.11
C GLN A 20 -6.82 -18.68 -3.08
N ASN A 21 -7.16 -17.39 -2.97
CA ASN A 21 -6.54 -16.34 -3.77
C ASN A 21 -5.05 -16.16 -3.44
N VAL A 22 -4.67 -16.25 -2.16
CA VAL A 22 -3.26 -16.22 -1.74
C VAL A 22 -2.49 -17.39 -2.36
N LEU A 23 -2.98 -18.62 -2.21
CA LEU A 23 -2.35 -19.82 -2.79
C LEU A 23 -2.26 -19.75 -4.32
N SER A 24 -3.32 -19.29 -4.97
CA SER A 24 -3.36 -19.09 -6.43
C SER A 24 -2.29 -18.07 -6.87
N SER A 25 -2.16 -16.95 -6.14
CA SER A 25 -1.17 -15.92 -6.44
C SER A 25 0.26 -16.44 -6.26
N VAL A 26 0.51 -17.18 -5.17
CA VAL A 26 1.79 -17.84 -4.92
C VAL A 26 2.18 -18.75 -6.10
N LYS A 27 1.24 -19.58 -6.55
CA LYS A 27 1.48 -20.51 -7.67
C LYS A 27 1.66 -19.80 -9.01
N ASN A 28 0.79 -18.85 -9.33
CA ASN A 28 0.76 -18.22 -10.66
C ASN A 28 1.96 -17.31 -10.91
N TYR A 29 2.55 -16.76 -9.85
CA TYR A 29 3.69 -15.83 -9.93
C TYR A 29 4.99 -16.39 -9.35
N ASP A 30 5.04 -17.70 -9.04
CA ASP A 30 6.19 -18.38 -8.45
C ASP A 30 6.75 -17.64 -7.22
N LEU A 31 5.86 -17.22 -6.32
CA LEU A 31 6.24 -16.46 -5.13
C LEU A 31 6.91 -17.38 -4.11
N LYS A 32 7.95 -16.87 -3.46
CA LYS A 32 8.62 -17.57 -2.35
C LYS A 32 7.74 -17.55 -1.11
N ALA A 33 6.91 -18.57 -0.96
CA ALA A 33 6.06 -18.76 0.21
C ALA A 33 6.21 -20.16 0.82
N LYS A 34 5.95 -20.26 2.12
CA LYS A 34 5.86 -21.52 2.85
C LYS A 34 4.43 -21.75 3.33
N ILE A 35 3.89 -22.93 3.08
CA ILE A 35 2.62 -23.34 3.65
C ILE A 35 2.92 -24.01 4.99
N LEU A 36 2.20 -23.59 6.03
CA LEU A 36 2.35 -24.08 7.41
C LEU A 36 1.03 -24.69 7.86
N ASN A 37 1.03 -25.87 8.45
CA ASN A 37 -0.15 -26.43 9.11
C ASN A 37 -0.34 -25.84 10.53
N ALA A 38 -1.47 -26.15 11.18
CA ALA A 38 -1.78 -25.67 12.54
C ALA A 38 -0.69 -25.98 13.58
N LYS A 39 -0.06 -27.15 13.50
CA LYS A 39 1.04 -27.54 14.40
C LYS A 39 2.29 -26.69 14.14
N GLU A 40 2.67 -26.49 12.89
CA GLU A 40 3.82 -25.65 12.52
C GLU A 40 3.60 -24.18 12.89
N LEU A 41 2.35 -23.68 12.81
CA LEU A 41 1.99 -22.35 13.29
C LEU A 41 2.20 -22.21 14.80
N GLN A 42 1.80 -23.23 15.57
CA GLN A 42 2.00 -23.24 17.00
C GLN A 42 3.48 -23.34 17.37
N GLU A 43 4.22 -24.28 16.79
CA GLU A 43 5.62 -24.54 17.14
C GLU A 43 6.55 -23.37 16.74
N ASN A 44 6.32 -22.76 15.58
CA ASN A 44 7.23 -21.73 15.07
C ASN A 44 6.82 -20.31 15.49
N TYR A 45 5.54 -20.07 15.77
CA TYR A 45 5.01 -18.73 16.00
C TYR A 45 4.14 -18.57 17.25
N ASN A 46 3.92 -19.65 18.02
CA ASN A 46 3.02 -19.67 19.19
C ASN A 46 1.58 -19.24 18.86
N ILE A 47 1.11 -19.55 17.65
CA ILE A 47 -0.26 -19.25 17.20
C ILE A 47 -1.10 -20.54 17.24
N CYS A 48 -2.01 -20.64 18.21
CA CYS A 48 -2.96 -21.75 18.32
C CYS A 48 -4.18 -21.52 17.41
N VAL A 49 -4.43 -22.44 16.48
CA VAL A 49 -5.63 -22.49 15.63
C VAL A 49 -6.14 -23.93 15.54
N SER A 50 -7.37 -24.10 15.09
CA SER A 50 -7.93 -25.43 14.83
C SER A 50 -7.21 -26.12 13.66
N ASP A 51 -7.26 -27.45 13.59
CA ASP A 51 -6.52 -28.26 12.62
C ASP A 51 -6.90 -27.99 11.15
N GLU A 52 -8.09 -27.46 10.88
CA GLU A 52 -8.54 -27.07 9.54
C GLU A 52 -7.92 -25.76 9.02
N PHE A 53 -7.18 -25.04 9.86
CA PHE A 53 -6.49 -23.81 9.49
C PHE A 53 -5.07 -24.10 9.00
N PHE A 54 -4.60 -23.23 8.11
CA PHE A 54 -3.23 -23.23 7.64
C PHE A 54 -2.72 -21.81 7.46
N GLY A 55 -1.39 -21.67 7.43
CA GLY A 55 -0.68 -20.44 7.18
C GLY A 55 -0.04 -20.42 5.80
N VAL A 56 0.03 -19.24 5.18
CA VAL A 56 0.90 -18.97 4.04
C VAL A 56 1.86 -17.85 4.44
N LEU A 57 3.13 -18.20 4.60
CA LEU A 57 4.20 -17.30 4.97
C LEU A 57 4.96 -16.83 3.74
N GLU A 58 4.89 -15.53 3.44
CA GLU A 58 5.72 -14.88 2.44
C GLU A 58 6.87 -14.16 3.15
N THR A 59 8.10 -14.68 3.04
CA THR A 59 9.24 -14.17 3.83
C THR A 59 9.86 -12.88 3.27
N ASP A 60 9.61 -12.60 1.99
CA ASP A 60 10.18 -11.44 1.30
C ASP A 60 9.30 -10.17 1.38
N THR A 61 8.16 -10.27 2.06
CA THR A 61 7.20 -9.17 2.24
C THR A 61 7.36 -8.50 3.61
N GLY A 62 6.41 -7.65 3.99
CA GLY A 62 6.38 -6.97 5.27
C GLY A 62 5.53 -5.70 5.18
N PHE A 63 5.92 -4.63 5.88
CA PHE A 63 5.13 -3.39 5.91
C PHE A 63 5.94 -2.16 5.49
N VAL A 64 5.22 -1.10 5.13
CA VAL A 64 5.79 0.21 4.75
C VAL A 64 5.51 1.25 5.83
N TYR A 65 6.47 2.13 6.06
CA TYR A 65 6.28 3.32 6.92
C TYR A 65 5.58 4.40 6.08
N SER A 66 4.24 4.37 6.02
CA SER A 66 3.41 5.20 5.12
C SER A 66 3.71 6.69 5.24
N ASP A 67 3.63 7.25 6.45
CA ASP A 67 3.78 8.68 6.69
C ASP A 67 5.19 9.16 6.32
N LEU A 68 6.19 8.34 6.64
CA LEU A 68 7.58 8.61 6.30
C LEU A 68 7.81 8.51 4.79
N SER A 69 7.12 7.60 4.10
CA SER A 69 7.18 7.46 2.65
C SER A 69 6.60 8.69 1.95
N VAL A 70 5.41 9.14 2.36
CA VAL A 70 4.76 10.35 1.85
C VAL A 70 5.64 11.58 2.09
N LYS A 71 6.11 11.78 3.34
CA LYS A 71 7.01 12.89 3.69
C LYS A 71 8.30 12.87 2.87
N SER A 72 8.89 11.69 2.70
CA SER A 72 10.14 11.54 1.94
C SER A 72 9.94 11.87 0.46
N ALA A 73 8.82 11.42 -0.14
CA ALA A 73 8.47 11.72 -1.53
C ALA A 73 8.23 13.22 -1.75
N ILE A 74 7.45 13.87 -0.87
CA ILE A 74 7.22 15.32 -0.91
C ILE A 74 8.56 16.08 -0.84
N ASN A 75 9.41 15.73 0.13
CA ASN A 75 10.72 16.38 0.28
C ASN A 75 11.62 16.20 -0.93
N ALA A 76 11.64 15.01 -1.53
CA ALA A 76 12.42 14.74 -2.74
C ALA A 76 11.92 15.57 -3.93
N ALA A 77 10.60 15.66 -4.11
CA ALA A 77 9.99 16.48 -5.15
C ALA A 77 10.30 17.97 -4.96
N CYS A 78 10.15 18.49 -3.74
CA CYS A 78 10.45 19.90 -3.45
C CYS A 78 11.92 20.25 -3.71
N LYS A 79 12.86 19.33 -3.41
CA LYS A 79 14.28 19.50 -3.74
C LYS A 79 14.55 19.62 -5.24
N LEU A 80 13.66 19.08 -6.07
CA LEU A 80 13.71 19.17 -7.53
C LEU A 80 12.88 20.34 -8.09
N GLY A 81 12.32 21.19 -7.23
CA GLY A 81 11.56 22.38 -7.63
C GLY A 81 10.04 22.19 -7.64
N ALA A 82 9.51 21.09 -7.13
CA ALA A 82 8.06 20.99 -6.91
C ALA A 82 7.59 21.96 -5.81
N HIS A 83 6.37 22.43 -5.93
CA HIS A 83 5.72 23.29 -4.93
C HIS A 83 4.55 22.55 -4.28
N THR A 84 4.44 22.69 -2.96
CA THR A 84 3.31 22.16 -2.19
C THR A 84 2.39 23.31 -1.77
N LEU A 85 1.09 23.15 -2.00
CA LEU A 85 0.06 23.99 -1.40
C LEU A 85 -0.82 23.11 -0.51
N CYS A 86 -0.86 23.42 0.79
CA CYS A 86 -1.78 22.79 1.73
C CYS A 86 -3.02 23.66 1.85
N ASP A 87 -4.03 23.40 1.01
CA ASP A 87 -5.30 24.12 0.99
C ASP A 87 -6.40 23.19 0.48
N GLU A 88 -7.64 23.44 0.88
CA GLU A 88 -8.79 22.68 0.39
C GLU A 88 -9.17 23.15 -1.01
N ILE A 89 -9.29 22.19 -1.94
CA ILE A 89 -9.78 22.46 -3.29
C ILE A 89 -11.31 22.55 -3.25
N VAL A 90 -11.86 23.71 -3.57
CA VAL A 90 -13.31 23.95 -3.58
C VAL A 90 -13.94 23.71 -4.94
N ARG A 91 -13.20 23.92 -6.03
CA ARG A 91 -13.70 23.75 -7.41
C ARG A 91 -12.57 23.53 -8.40
N ILE A 92 -12.84 22.71 -9.40
CA ILE A 92 -11.99 22.55 -10.58
C ILE A 92 -12.85 22.79 -11.82
N CYS A 93 -12.40 23.65 -12.74
CA CYS A 93 -13.01 23.80 -14.06
C CYS A 93 -11.94 23.81 -15.16
N LYS A 94 -12.36 23.61 -16.42
CA LYS A 94 -11.47 23.66 -17.58
C LYS A 94 -12.04 24.63 -18.61
N GLU A 95 -11.24 25.61 -19.01
CA GLU A 95 -11.61 26.65 -19.95
C GLU A 95 -10.48 26.86 -20.95
N ASN A 96 -10.78 26.90 -22.25
CA ASN A 96 -9.80 27.10 -23.33
C ASN A 96 -8.58 26.16 -23.24
N GLY A 97 -8.80 24.91 -22.80
CA GLY A 97 -7.75 23.90 -22.67
C GLY A 97 -6.91 23.99 -21.39
N VAL A 98 -7.16 24.95 -20.51
CA VAL A 98 -6.43 25.14 -19.25
C VAL A 98 -7.35 24.82 -18.06
N TYR A 99 -6.86 24.04 -17.10
CA TYR A 99 -7.53 23.80 -15.84
C TYR A 99 -7.34 24.99 -14.91
N LYS A 100 -8.42 25.43 -14.28
CA LYS A 100 -8.43 26.39 -13.16
C LYS A 100 -8.86 25.63 -11.90
N ILE A 101 -8.01 25.65 -10.89
CA ILE A 101 -8.19 24.96 -9.62
C ILE A 101 -8.36 26.05 -8.57
N GLN A 102 -9.56 26.17 -8.03
CA GLN A 102 -9.88 27.10 -6.96
C GLN A 102 -9.70 26.40 -5.62
N THR A 103 -8.95 27.02 -4.73
CA THR A 103 -8.87 26.65 -3.33
C THR A 103 -9.63 27.67 -2.49
N GLN A 104 -9.71 27.47 -1.17
CA GLN A 104 -10.33 28.48 -0.29
C GLN A 104 -9.61 29.83 -0.36
N ASN A 105 -8.28 29.81 -0.51
CA ASN A 105 -7.45 31.03 -0.40
C ASN A 105 -6.73 31.41 -1.70
N SER A 106 -6.80 30.60 -2.76
CA SER A 106 -6.00 30.80 -3.97
C SER A 106 -6.63 30.23 -5.25
N SER A 107 -6.01 30.51 -6.38
CA SER A 107 -6.37 29.95 -7.69
C SER A 107 -5.12 29.55 -8.45
N ILE A 108 -5.08 28.31 -8.92
CA ILE A 108 -3.96 27.73 -9.68
C ILE A 108 -4.42 27.40 -11.10
N GLN A 109 -3.54 27.59 -12.08
CA GLN A 109 -3.77 27.17 -13.46
C GLN A 109 -2.78 26.09 -13.88
N ALA A 110 -3.28 25.08 -14.59
CA ALA A 110 -2.45 23.98 -15.10
C ALA A 110 -2.96 23.48 -16.45
N LYS A 111 -2.06 23.01 -17.32
CA LYS A 111 -2.46 22.36 -18.59
C LYS A 111 -2.99 20.94 -18.38
N GLN A 112 -2.51 20.27 -17.34
CA GLN A 112 -2.85 18.90 -16.97
C GLN A 112 -2.96 18.82 -15.45
N ILE A 113 -3.84 17.93 -14.98
CA ILE A 113 -4.06 17.67 -13.55
C ILE A 113 -4.13 16.16 -13.32
N LEU A 114 -3.71 15.73 -12.13
CA LEU A 114 -3.96 14.40 -11.58
C LEU A 114 -4.80 14.58 -10.32
N ILE A 115 -5.89 13.83 -10.19
CA ILE A 115 -6.77 13.87 -9.01
C ILE A 115 -6.60 12.54 -8.27
N SER A 116 -6.09 12.60 -7.03
CA SER A 116 -5.83 11.45 -6.15
C SER A 116 -6.23 11.80 -4.71
N ALA A 117 -7.50 12.16 -4.53
CA ALA A 117 -8.04 12.70 -3.27
C ALA A 117 -8.54 11.62 -2.28
N GLY A 118 -8.20 10.34 -2.52
CA GLY A 118 -8.56 9.18 -1.71
C GLY A 118 -7.86 7.92 -2.22
#